data_AF-A0A741AHU2-F1
#
_entry.id   AF-A0A741AHU2-F1
#
_cell.length_a   1.000
_cell.length_b   1.000
_cell.length_c   1.000
_cell.angle_alpha   90.00
_cell.angle_beta   90.00
_cell.angle_gamma   90.00
#
_symmetry.space_group_name_H-M   'P 1'
#
loop_
_entity.id
_entity.type
_entity.pdbx_description
1 polymer ?
#
loop_
_entity_poly.entity_id
_entity_poly.type
_entity_poly.pdbx_seq_one_letter_code
_entity_poly.pdbx_strand_id
1 'polypeptide(L)'
;MKKISLTKMIILGLILGMIAGVIINNTTSTETAKIYAQEISIFTTIFLRLVKMIIAPLVISTLVVGIAKMGDAKTLGRIFSKTFFLFICASLLSIALGLVVVNLFEPGVGINFVPHDAGAVATVQSEPFTLKVFISHAVPTSIVDAMARNEILQIVVFSIFLGCSLAAIGEKAEPIVKVFDSLVYVMLKLTGYVMLFAPLTVFAAISGLIAERGLGVMVSAGIFMGEFYLTLSMLWAILIGLSALIVGPCISRLTRMIFEPALLAFTTSSSEAAFPGTLNKLEKFGVSPKIASFVLPIGYSFNLVGSMAYCSFATVFIAQACNVHLSMGEQITMLLILMLTSKGMAGVPRASMVVIAATLNQFNIPEAGLILLMGVDPFLDMGRSATNVMSNAMGAAIVSRWEGEHFGAGCRGVAPINTPEQKGSASENSEVAMS
;
A
#
# COMPACT_ATOMS: atom_id res chain seq x y z
N MET A 1 -33.27 2.39 3.59
CA MET A 1 -32.43 1.28 4.10
C MET A 1 -30.97 1.73 4.13
N LYS A 2 -30.31 1.81 5.30
CA LYS A 2 -28.88 2.15 5.37
C LYS A 2 -28.07 0.99 4.76
N LYS A 3 -27.36 1.22 3.65
CA LYS A 3 -26.46 0.20 3.06
C LYS A 3 -25.39 -0.18 4.09
N ILE A 4 -25.23 -1.47 4.35
CA ILE A 4 -24.14 -1.99 5.19
C ILE A 4 -22.82 -1.64 4.48
N SER A 5 -21.85 -1.08 5.22
CA SER A 5 -20.54 -0.77 4.65
C SER A 5 -19.79 -2.05 4.28
N LEU A 6 -19.02 -2.02 3.20
CA LEU A 6 -18.26 -3.19 2.72
C LEU A 6 -17.40 -3.83 3.83
N THR A 7 -16.72 -3.01 4.64
CA THR A 7 -15.94 -3.47 5.80
C THR A 7 -16.77 -4.32 6.77
N LYS A 8 -18.02 -3.93 7.04
CA LYS A 8 -18.92 -4.69 7.93
C LYS A 8 -19.36 -6.01 7.29
N MET A 9 -19.61 -6.03 5.98
CA MET A 9 -19.91 -7.28 5.27
C MET A 9 -18.74 -8.26 5.35
N ILE A 10 -17.51 -7.76 5.27
CA ILE A 10 -16.30 -8.59 5.34
C ILE A 10 -16.08 -9.12 6.75
N ILE A 11 -16.24 -8.29 7.78
CA ILE A 11 -16.20 -8.74 9.18
C ILE A 11 -17.28 -9.79 9.44
N LEU A 12 -18.49 -9.60 8.90
CA LEU A 12 -19.54 -10.59 8.99
C LEU A 12 -19.14 -11.90 8.28
N GLY A 13 -18.58 -11.82 7.07
CA GLY A 13 -18.06 -12.97 6.33
C GLY A 13 -16.96 -13.72 7.08
N LEU A 14 -16.05 -13.00 7.73
CA LEU A 14 -15.03 -13.56 8.62
C LEU A 14 -15.64 -14.32 9.80
N ILE A 15 -16.56 -13.69 10.53
CA ILE A 15 -17.21 -14.30 11.71
C ILE A 15 -18.00 -15.54 11.29
N LEU A 16 -18.81 -15.44 10.23
CA LEU A 16 -19.57 -16.57 9.71
C LEU A 16 -18.65 -17.68 9.19
N GLY A 17 -17.54 -17.32 8.54
CA GLY A 17 -16.55 -18.28 8.04
C GLY A 17 -15.86 -19.01 9.19
N MET A 18 -15.51 -18.29 10.26
CA MET A 18 -14.95 -18.87 11.47
C MET A 18 -15.93 -19.86 12.12
N ILE A 19 -17.19 -19.47 12.29
CA ILE A 19 -18.22 -20.34 12.86
C ILE A 19 -18.39 -21.60 12.00
N ALA A 20 -18.54 -21.44 10.68
CA ALA A 20 -18.70 -22.56 9.75
C ALA A 20 -17.49 -23.51 9.78
N GLY A 21 -16.27 -22.96 9.73
CA GLY A 21 -15.03 -23.74 9.79
C GLY A 21 -14.88 -24.51 11.09
N VAL A 22 -15.19 -23.90 12.24
CA VAL A 22 -15.15 -24.57 13.56
C VAL A 22 -16.16 -25.70 13.64
N ILE A 23 -17.39 -25.47 13.15
CA ILE A 23 -18.42 -26.51 13.12
C ILE A 23 -17.91 -27.69 12.30
N ILE A 24 -17.47 -27.45 11.06
CA ILE A 24 -17.03 -28.51 10.15
C ILE A 24 -15.82 -29.27 10.70
N ASN A 25 -14.84 -28.56 11.27
CA ASN A 25 -13.65 -29.17 11.86
C ASN A 25 -13.99 -30.10 13.05
N ASN A 26 -14.96 -29.72 13.88
CA ASN A 26 -15.33 -30.48 15.08
C ASN A 26 -16.36 -31.60 14.82
N THR A 27 -17.24 -31.44 13.84
CA THR A 27 -18.36 -32.38 13.62
C THR A 27 -18.09 -33.43 12.55
N THR A 28 -17.07 -33.24 11.72
CA THR A 28 -16.88 -34.02 10.49
C THR A 28 -15.53 -34.72 10.48
N SER A 29 -15.43 -35.81 9.70
CA SER A 29 -14.15 -36.49 9.50
C SER A 29 -13.12 -35.55 8.85
N THR A 30 -11.83 -35.77 9.11
CA THR A 30 -10.74 -34.99 8.52
C THR A 30 -10.77 -35.03 6.99
N GLU A 31 -11.20 -36.13 6.39
CA GLU A 31 -11.32 -36.28 4.94
C GLU A 31 -12.43 -35.41 4.37
N THR A 32 -13.61 -35.40 5.00
CA THR A 32 -14.72 -34.53 4.58
C THR A 32 -14.38 -33.06 4.75
N ALA A 33 -13.65 -32.69 5.82
CA ALA A 33 -13.20 -31.33 6.04
C ALA A 33 -12.20 -30.86 4.97
N LYS A 34 -11.31 -31.75 4.50
CA LYS A 34 -10.41 -31.48 3.36
C LYS A 34 -11.18 -31.28 2.05
N ILE A 35 -12.14 -32.16 1.75
CA ILE A 35 -12.98 -32.02 0.56
C ILE A 35 -13.74 -30.69 0.60
N TYR A 36 -14.33 -30.33 1.74
CA TYR A 36 -14.97 -29.03 1.91
C TYR A 36 -14.02 -27.86 1.66
N ALA A 37 -12.82 -27.90 2.23
CA ALA A 37 -11.80 -26.87 2.04
C ALA A 37 -11.39 -26.71 0.56
N GLN A 38 -11.29 -27.83 -0.17
CA GLN A 38 -11.01 -27.83 -1.61
C GLN A 38 -12.14 -27.22 -2.42
N GLU A 39 -13.38 -27.67 -2.21
CA GLU A 39 -14.55 -27.18 -2.95
C GLU A 39 -14.82 -25.70 -2.69
N ILE A 40 -14.73 -25.25 -1.42
CA ILE A 40 -14.99 -23.86 -1.07
C ILE A 40 -13.88 -22.90 -1.55
N SER A 41 -12.67 -23.42 -1.82
CA SER A 41 -11.57 -22.62 -2.35
C SER A 41 -11.86 -22.02 -3.73
N ILE A 42 -12.87 -22.50 -4.46
CA ILE A 42 -13.29 -21.94 -5.76
C ILE A 42 -13.58 -20.44 -5.68
N PHE A 43 -14.17 -19.97 -4.57
CA PHE A 43 -14.43 -18.54 -4.37
C PHE A 43 -13.13 -17.75 -4.24
N THR A 44 -12.13 -18.30 -3.55
CA THR A 44 -10.78 -17.72 -3.47
C THR A 44 -10.12 -17.68 -4.84
N THR A 45 -10.21 -18.75 -5.63
CA THR A 45 -9.68 -18.81 -7.00
C THR A 45 -10.34 -17.78 -7.92
N ILE A 46 -11.67 -17.65 -7.87
CA ILE A 46 -12.41 -16.65 -8.64
C ILE A 46 -11.96 -15.24 -8.27
N PHE A 47 -11.85 -14.94 -6.98
CA PHE A 47 -11.40 -13.63 -6.52
C PHE A 47 -9.99 -13.29 -6.99
N LEU A 48 -9.03 -14.22 -6.86
CA LEU A 48 -7.67 -14.01 -7.33
C LEU A 48 -7.62 -13.77 -8.84
N ARG A 49 -8.44 -14.46 -9.64
CA ARG A 49 -8.55 -14.22 -11.09
C ARG A 49 -9.14 -12.85 -11.41
N LEU A 50 -10.18 -12.42 -10.68
CA LEU A 50 -10.76 -11.08 -10.83
C LEU A 50 -9.75 -9.99 -10.48
N VAL A 51 -8.93 -10.21 -9.45
CA VAL A 51 -7.82 -9.33 -9.09
C VAL A 51 -6.77 -9.29 -10.21
N LYS A 52 -6.31 -10.45 -10.71
CA LYS A 52 -5.34 -10.54 -11.82
C LYS A 52 -5.80 -9.81 -13.09
N MET A 53 -7.10 -9.84 -13.39
CA MET A 53 -7.67 -9.17 -14.55
C MET A 53 -7.50 -7.64 -14.51
N ILE A 54 -7.56 -7.03 -13.33
CA ILE A 54 -7.53 -5.56 -13.19
C ILE A 54 -6.12 -4.98 -13.04
N ILE A 55 -5.11 -5.78 -12.69
CA ILE A 55 -3.77 -5.31 -12.30
C ILE A 55 -3.11 -4.53 -13.42
N ALA A 56 -2.87 -5.18 -14.56
CA ALA A 56 -2.05 -4.63 -15.62
C ALA A 56 -2.63 -3.31 -16.19
N PRO A 57 -3.94 -3.21 -16.52
CA PRO A 57 -4.52 -1.95 -17.01
C PRO A 57 -4.50 -0.84 -15.97
N LEU A 58 -4.62 -1.18 -14.69
CA LEU A 58 -4.64 -0.21 -13.60
C LEU A 58 -3.25 0.33 -13.29
N VAL A 59 -2.24 -0.53 -13.21
CA VAL A 59 -0.84 -0.13 -12.98
C VAL A 59 -0.33 0.75 -14.12
N ILE A 60 -0.57 0.37 -15.38
CA ILE A 60 -0.12 1.17 -16.52
C ILE A 60 -0.80 2.54 -16.56
N SER A 61 -2.13 2.60 -16.36
CA SER A 61 -2.86 3.86 -16.41
C SER A 61 -2.50 4.82 -15.28
N THR A 62 -2.42 4.31 -14.05
CA THR A 62 -2.07 5.13 -12.88
C THR A 62 -0.66 5.70 -12.96
N LEU A 63 0.33 4.88 -13.34
CA LEU A 63 1.71 5.32 -13.45
C LEU A 63 1.94 6.27 -14.62
N VAL A 64 1.39 5.96 -15.80
CA VAL A 64 1.52 6.83 -16.98
C VAL A 64 0.91 8.20 -16.69
N VAL A 65 -0.29 8.25 -16.12
CA VAL A 65 -0.95 9.52 -15.74
C VAL A 65 -0.18 10.25 -14.65
N GLY A 66 0.26 9.53 -13.61
CA GLY A 66 1.02 10.12 -12.51
C GLY A 66 2.29 10.81 -12.98
N ILE A 67 3.05 10.16 -13.88
CA ILE A 67 4.30 10.69 -14.41
C ILE A 67 4.04 11.76 -15.49
N ALA A 68 3.06 11.58 -16.37
CA ALA A 68 2.75 12.55 -17.41
C ALA A 68 2.23 13.88 -16.83
N LYS A 69 1.38 13.83 -15.79
CA LYS A 69 0.88 15.02 -15.09
C LYS A 69 1.97 15.69 -14.23
N MET A 70 3.06 15.00 -13.90
CA MET A 70 4.26 15.62 -13.28
C MET A 70 5.06 16.49 -14.27
N GLY A 71 4.80 16.39 -15.58
CA GLY A 71 5.62 16.95 -16.67
C GLY A 71 5.72 18.47 -16.82
N ASP A 72 4.96 19.27 -16.08
CA ASP A 72 4.94 20.74 -16.21
C ASP A 72 5.70 21.47 -15.06
N ALA A 73 6.58 20.78 -14.36
CA ALA A 73 7.20 21.26 -13.11
C ALA A 73 8.41 22.21 -13.29
N LYS A 74 8.49 23.02 -14.36
CA LYS A 74 9.63 23.96 -14.54
C LYS A 74 9.76 24.97 -13.40
N THR A 75 8.66 25.33 -12.72
CA THR A 75 8.66 26.26 -11.57
C THR A 75 8.67 25.55 -10.20
N LEU A 76 8.49 24.23 -10.17
CA LEU A 76 8.29 23.44 -8.94
C LEU A 76 9.27 22.26 -8.79
N GLY A 77 10.27 22.16 -9.70
CA GLY A 77 11.24 21.07 -9.73
C GLY A 77 12.05 20.88 -8.44
N ARG A 78 12.30 21.95 -7.68
CA ARG A 78 12.98 21.86 -6.38
C ARG A 78 12.12 21.15 -5.32
N ILE A 79 10.86 21.55 -5.18
CA ILE A 79 9.92 20.93 -4.23
C ILE A 79 9.67 19.48 -4.65
N PHE A 80 9.51 19.25 -5.95
CA PHE A 80 9.39 17.92 -6.54
C PHE A 80 10.54 17.00 -6.17
N SER A 81 11.78 17.38 -6.49
CA SER A 81 12.95 16.53 -6.28
C SER A 81 13.16 16.21 -4.80
N LYS A 82 12.97 17.19 -3.91
CA LYS A 82 12.98 16.99 -2.45
C LYS A 82 11.90 16.00 -2.00
N THR A 83 10.67 16.17 -2.49
CA THR A 83 9.52 15.31 -2.15
C THR A 83 9.76 13.89 -2.62
N PHE A 84 10.14 13.72 -3.88
CA PHE A 84 10.39 12.41 -4.49
C PHE A 84 11.55 11.68 -3.81
N PHE A 85 12.65 12.38 -3.54
CA PHE A 85 13.77 11.82 -2.79
C PHE A 85 13.37 11.35 -1.38
N LEU A 86 12.62 12.18 -0.65
CA LEU A 86 12.12 11.83 0.68
C LEU A 86 11.22 10.59 0.64
N PHE A 87 10.30 10.51 -0.31
CA PHE A 87 9.38 9.38 -0.45
C PHE A 87 10.07 8.09 -0.88
N ILE A 88 11.10 8.17 -1.71
CA ILE A 88 11.98 7.03 -1.99
C ILE A 88 12.68 6.53 -0.72
N CYS A 89 13.24 7.44 0.08
CA CYS A 89 13.90 7.07 1.33
C CYS A 89 12.93 6.46 2.34
N ALA A 90 11.75 7.06 2.52
CA ALA A 90 10.71 6.55 3.42
C ALA A 90 10.18 5.18 2.96
N SER A 91 10.03 5.00 1.64
CA SER A 91 9.68 3.72 1.02
C SER A 91 10.70 2.62 1.33
N LEU A 92 11.99 2.90 1.13
CA LEU A 92 13.08 1.95 1.39
C LEU A 92 13.15 1.58 2.87
N LEU A 93 13.09 2.59 3.75
CA LEU A 93 13.03 2.38 5.20
C LEU A 93 11.86 1.47 5.57
N SER A 94 10.70 1.69 4.97
CA SER A 94 9.49 0.92 5.27
C SER A 94 9.59 -0.55 4.88
N ILE A 95 10.00 -0.83 3.64
CA ILE A 95 10.17 -2.21 3.16
C ILE A 95 11.31 -2.89 3.94
N ALA A 96 12.42 -2.21 4.17
CA ALA A 96 13.52 -2.77 4.94
C ALA A 96 13.09 -3.12 6.37
N LEU A 97 12.32 -2.26 7.03
CA LEU A 97 11.79 -2.55 8.36
C LEU A 97 10.84 -3.76 8.34
N GLY A 98 9.92 -3.83 7.38
CA GLY A 98 9.05 -4.99 7.22
C GLY A 98 9.82 -6.28 7.03
N LEU A 99 10.88 -6.26 6.21
CA LEU A 99 11.77 -7.40 6.00
C LEU A 99 12.52 -7.79 7.29
N VAL A 100 13.07 -6.82 8.00
CA VAL A 100 13.84 -7.08 9.23
C VAL A 100 12.93 -7.71 10.29
N VAL A 101 11.73 -7.18 10.50
CA VAL A 101 10.83 -7.70 11.54
C VAL A 101 10.35 -9.11 11.19
N VAL A 102 9.95 -9.39 9.95
CA VAL A 102 9.47 -10.74 9.58
C VAL A 102 10.57 -11.81 9.60
N ASN A 103 11.82 -11.45 9.29
CA ASN A 103 12.95 -12.38 9.45
C ASN A 103 13.40 -12.54 10.90
N LEU A 104 13.09 -11.57 11.77
CA LEU A 104 13.43 -11.66 13.20
C LEU A 104 12.45 -12.55 13.97
N PHE A 105 11.16 -12.40 13.71
CA PHE A 105 10.10 -13.12 14.43
C PHE A 105 9.65 -14.40 13.73
N GLU A 106 9.89 -14.50 12.42
CA GLU A 106 9.58 -15.67 11.60
C GLU A 106 8.14 -16.22 11.76
N PRO A 107 7.09 -15.37 11.70
CA PRO A 107 5.71 -15.77 12.00
C PRO A 107 5.14 -16.85 11.08
N GLY A 108 5.75 -17.06 9.89
CA GLY A 108 5.31 -18.09 8.95
C GLY A 108 5.88 -19.47 9.24
N VAL A 109 6.94 -19.58 10.03
CA VAL A 109 7.60 -20.87 10.29
C VAL A 109 6.68 -21.78 11.09
N GLY A 110 6.59 -23.05 10.67
CA GLY A 110 5.74 -24.06 11.32
C GLY A 110 4.30 -24.11 10.81
N ILE A 111 3.85 -23.16 9.97
CA ILE A 111 2.51 -23.22 9.35
C ILE A 111 2.43 -24.40 8.36
N ASN A 112 3.51 -24.68 7.61
CA ASN A 112 3.59 -25.79 6.66
C ASN A 112 2.39 -25.82 5.71
N PHE A 113 2.14 -24.70 5.04
CA PHE A 113 1.08 -24.58 4.05
C PHE A 113 1.46 -25.35 2.78
N VAL A 114 0.61 -26.29 2.37
CA VAL A 114 0.77 -27.08 1.15
C VAL A 114 -0.39 -26.72 0.23
N PRO A 115 -0.15 -26.12 -0.95
CA PRO A 115 -1.19 -25.81 -1.93
C PRO A 115 -1.87 -27.08 -2.44
N HIS A 116 -3.20 -27.08 -2.57
CA HIS A 116 -3.97 -28.21 -3.10
C HIS A 116 -3.82 -28.45 -4.62
N ASP A 117 -3.05 -27.61 -5.34
CA ASP A 117 -2.77 -27.72 -6.79
C ASP A 117 -1.26 -27.63 -7.12
N ALA A 118 -0.38 -28.12 -6.24
CA ALA A 118 1.08 -28.07 -6.45
C ALA A 118 1.60 -28.90 -7.65
N GLY A 119 0.72 -29.56 -8.40
CA GLY A 119 1.06 -30.23 -9.65
C GLY A 119 1.18 -29.23 -10.80
N ALA A 120 2.30 -28.51 -10.88
CA ALA A 120 2.87 -27.84 -12.07
C ALA A 120 3.49 -26.46 -11.80
N VAL A 121 4.00 -26.18 -10.59
CA VAL A 121 5.10 -25.20 -10.52
C VAL A 121 6.32 -25.96 -10.99
N ALA A 122 6.60 -25.89 -12.29
CA ALA A 122 7.89 -26.33 -12.80
C ALA A 122 8.96 -25.72 -11.89
N THR A 123 9.89 -26.55 -11.42
CA THR A 123 11.11 -26.08 -10.77
C THR A 123 11.88 -25.22 -11.77
N VAL A 124 11.47 -23.95 -11.90
CA VAL A 124 12.26 -22.94 -12.57
C VAL A 124 13.46 -22.77 -11.66
N GLN A 125 14.60 -23.27 -12.13
CA GLN A 125 15.87 -23.01 -11.46
C GLN A 125 15.96 -21.50 -11.26
N SER A 126 15.96 -21.07 -9.99
CA SER A 126 16.20 -19.67 -9.67
C SER A 126 17.58 -19.32 -10.18
N GLU A 127 17.65 -18.59 -11.29
CA GLU A 127 18.91 -18.01 -11.74
C GLU A 127 19.44 -17.13 -10.61
N PRO A 128 20.69 -17.33 -10.16
CA PRO A 128 21.26 -16.48 -9.13
C PRO A 128 21.22 -15.02 -9.60
N PHE A 129 20.87 -14.11 -8.68
CA PHE A 129 20.79 -12.70 -9.01
C PHE A 129 22.09 -12.21 -9.64
N THR A 130 21.99 -11.79 -10.90
CA THR A 130 23.00 -10.96 -11.55
C THR A 130 22.32 -9.69 -12.03
N LEU A 131 23.07 -8.58 -12.04
CA LEU A 131 22.59 -7.32 -12.59
C LEU A 131 22.10 -7.49 -14.04
N LYS A 132 22.74 -8.41 -14.78
CA LYS A 132 22.36 -8.78 -16.16
C LYS A 132 20.97 -9.42 -16.21
N VAL A 133 20.71 -10.41 -15.36
CA VAL A 133 19.41 -11.10 -15.24
C VAL A 133 18.31 -10.12 -14.80
N PHE A 134 18.60 -9.25 -13.82
CA PHE A 134 17.66 -8.22 -13.39
C PHE A 134 17.32 -7.24 -14.52
N ILE A 135 18.31 -6.73 -15.25
CA ILE A 135 18.08 -5.82 -16.37
C ILE A 135 17.31 -6.51 -17.51
N SER A 136 17.64 -7.77 -17.82
CA SER A 136 16.92 -8.52 -18.86
C SER A 136 15.47 -8.83 -18.51
N HIS A 137 15.14 -8.97 -17.22
CA HIS A 137 13.76 -9.14 -16.76
C HIS A 137 13.04 -7.81 -16.47
N ALA A 138 13.77 -6.70 -16.30
CA ALA A 138 13.19 -5.40 -16.02
C ALA A 138 12.63 -4.72 -17.28
N VAL A 139 13.32 -4.86 -18.41
CA VAL A 139 12.91 -4.23 -19.68
C VAL A 139 12.05 -5.21 -20.49
N PRO A 140 10.76 -4.93 -20.75
CA PRO A 140 9.93 -5.82 -21.56
C PRO A 140 10.43 -5.90 -23.00
N THR A 141 10.44 -7.10 -23.56
CA THR A 141 10.54 -7.30 -25.02
C THR A 141 9.24 -6.93 -25.73
N SER A 142 8.10 -7.10 -25.05
CA SER A 142 6.77 -6.73 -25.52
C SER A 142 5.88 -6.33 -24.34
N ILE A 143 5.31 -5.13 -24.39
CA ILE A 143 4.35 -4.69 -23.37
C ILE A 143 3.09 -5.56 -23.35
N VAL A 144 2.66 -6.09 -24.50
CA VAL A 144 1.46 -6.92 -24.59
C VAL A 144 1.69 -8.27 -23.88
N ASP A 145 2.86 -8.88 -24.07
CA ASP A 145 3.22 -10.12 -23.36
C ASP A 145 3.39 -9.88 -21.85
N ALA A 146 4.05 -8.78 -21.47
CA ALA A 146 4.18 -8.40 -20.06
C ALA A 146 2.82 -8.22 -19.37
N MET A 147 1.87 -7.57 -20.03
CA MET A 147 0.50 -7.43 -19.51
C MET A 147 -0.25 -8.78 -19.47
N ALA A 148 -0.09 -9.63 -20.49
CA ALA A 148 -0.74 -10.94 -20.54
C ALA A 148 -0.24 -11.88 -19.42
N ARG A 149 1.06 -11.81 -19.09
CA ARG A 149 1.71 -12.60 -18.05
C ARG A 149 1.62 -11.97 -16.66
N ASN A 150 1.13 -10.74 -16.54
CA ASN A 150 1.14 -9.94 -15.30
C ASN A 150 2.56 -9.71 -14.74
N GLU A 151 3.55 -9.51 -15.60
CA GLU A 151 4.92 -9.14 -15.24
C GLU A 151 4.97 -7.67 -14.80
N ILE A 152 4.61 -7.40 -13.54
CA ILE A 152 4.43 -6.02 -13.04
C ILE A 152 5.72 -5.19 -13.19
N LEU A 153 6.89 -5.77 -12.91
CA LEU A 153 8.18 -5.06 -13.04
C LEU A 153 8.34 -4.43 -14.43
N GLN A 154 8.07 -5.22 -15.47
CA GLN A 154 8.16 -4.78 -16.86
C GLN A 154 7.11 -3.71 -17.20
N ILE A 155 5.88 -3.90 -16.72
CA ILE A 155 4.78 -2.93 -16.91
C ILE A 155 5.17 -1.58 -16.29
N VAL A 156 5.77 -1.57 -15.11
CA VAL A 156 6.20 -0.35 -14.43
C VAL A 156 7.33 0.34 -15.20
N VAL A 157 8.36 -0.40 -15.60
CA VAL A 157 9.48 0.17 -16.38
C VAL A 157 8.97 0.82 -17.66
N PHE A 158 8.12 0.13 -18.42
CA PHE A 158 7.47 0.68 -19.61
C PHE A 158 6.65 1.94 -19.30
N SER A 159 5.85 1.91 -18.22
CA SER A 159 5.00 3.04 -17.81
C SER A 159 5.81 4.29 -17.47
N ILE A 160 7.02 4.13 -16.91
CA ILE A 160 7.94 5.24 -16.64
C ILE A 160 8.41 5.88 -17.94
N PHE A 161 8.90 5.08 -18.90
CA PHE A 161 9.35 5.61 -20.20
C PHE A 161 8.21 6.28 -20.96
N LEU A 162 7.03 5.65 -20.99
CA LEU A 162 5.86 6.21 -21.66
C LEU A 162 5.41 7.51 -20.99
N GLY A 163 5.26 7.53 -19.66
CA GLY A 163 4.87 8.72 -18.91
C GLY A 163 5.85 9.88 -19.10
N CYS A 164 7.16 9.63 -19.03
CA CYS A 164 8.19 10.63 -19.29
C CYS A 164 8.15 11.15 -20.74
N SER A 165 7.88 10.27 -21.71
CA SER A 165 7.77 10.64 -23.12
C SER A 165 6.55 11.52 -23.38
N LEU A 166 5.39 11.18 -22.79
CA LEU A 166 4.17 12.00 -22.88
C LEU A 166 4.38 13.38 -22.25
N ALA A 167 5.03 13.45 -21.08
CA ALA A 167 5.42 14.70 -20.44
C ALA A 167 6.35 15.55 -21.33
N ALA A 168 7.35 14.92 -21.96
CA ALA A 168 8.30 15.62 -22.83
C ALA A 168 7.67 16.16 -24.13
N ILE A 169 6.64 15.49 -24.66
CA ILE A 169 5.90 15.93 -25.86
C ILE A 169 4.99 17.13 -25.55
N GLY A 170 4.45 17.23 -24.33
CA GLY A 170 3.58 18.33 -23.91
C GLY A 170 2.17 18.26 -24.53
N GLU A 171 1.65 19.39 -25.01
CA GLU A 171 0.25 19.54 -25.47
C GLU A 171 -0.18 18.49 -26.50
N LYS A 172 0.69 18.10 -27.43
CA LYS A 172 0.36 17.10 -28.47
C LYS A 172 0.05 15.71 -27.88
N ALA A 173 0.56 15.41 -26.69
CA ALA A 173 0.33 14.14 -25.98
C ALA A 173 -0.88 14.19 -25.03
N GLU A 174 -1.50 15.36 -24.81
CA GLU A 174 -2.62 15.54 -23.89
C GLU A 174 -3.80 14.58 -24.16
N PRO A 175 -4.21 14.31 -25.42
CA PRO A 175 -5.29 13.35 -25.68
C PRO A 175 -4.99 11.95 -25.14
N ILE A 176 -3.75 11.48 -25.23
CA ILE A 176 -3.34 10.17 -24.71
C ILE A 176 -3.38 10.17 -23.17
N VAL A 177 -2.89 11.24 -22.54
CA VAL A 177 -2.96 11.39 -21.08
C VAL A 177 -4.41 11.36 -20.59
N LYS A 178 -5.34 12.02 -21.30
CA LYS A 178 -6.79 11.99 -20.97
C LYS A 178 -7.41 10.60 -21.11
N VAL A 179 -6.99 9.81 -22.09
CA VAL A 179 -7.44 8.41 -22.24
C VAL A 179 -6.99 7.58 -21.04
N PHE A 180 -5.71 7.66 -20.66
CA PHE A 180 -5.23 6.93 -19.48
C PHE A 180 -5.87 7.44 -18.19
N ASP A 181 -6.09 8.75 -18.04
CA ASP A 181 -6.76 9.32 -16.87
C ASP A 181 -8.19 8.79 -16.74
N SER A 182 -8.94 8.74 -17.85
CA SER A 182 -10.26 8.13 -17.90
C SER A 182 -10.22 6.64 -17.54
N LEU A 183 -9.20 5.91 -18.04
CA LEU A 183 -9.00 4.50 -17.72
C LEU A 183 -8.75 4.27 -16.22
N VAL A 184 -8.02 5.17 -15.53
CA VAL A 184 -7.86 5.11 -14.07
C VAL A 184 -9.24 5.07 -13.40
N TYR A 185 -10.13 6.02 -13.71
CA TYR A 185 -11.47 6.05 -13.09
C TYR A 185 -12.29 4.78 -13.37
N VAL A 186 -12.22 4.26 -14.60
CA VAL A 186 -12.91 3.01 -14.97
C VAL A 186 -12.35 1.83 -14.17
N MET A 187 -11.03 1.71 -14.07
CA MET A 187 -10.37 0.62 -13.35
C MET A 187 -10.62 0.71 -11.83
N LEU A 188 -10.65 1.92 -11.25
CA LEU A 188 -11.05 2.12 -9.86
C LEU A 188 -12.49 1.69 -9.62
N LYS A 189 -13.41 2.01 -10.53
CA LYS A 189 -14.80 1.56 -10.45
C LYS A 189 -14.92 0.04 -10.54
N LEU A 190 -14.20 -0.57 -11.49
CA LEU A 190 -14.16 -2.02 -11.68
C LEU A 190 -13.58 -2.73 -10.45
N THR A 191 -12.51 -2.19 -9.86
CA THR A 191 -11.96 -2.65 -8.59
C THR A 191 -13.03 -2.65 -7.50
N GLY A 192 -13.83 -1.57 -7.41
CA GLY A 192 -14.97 -1.50 -6.49
C GLY A 192 -15.99 -2.64 -6.68
N TYR A 193 -16.27 -3.07 -7.91
CA TYR A 193 -17.14 -4.20 -8.19
C TYR A 193 -16.52 -5.55 -7.79
N VAL A 194 -15.24 -5.76 -8.13
CA VAL A 194 -14.48 -6.96 -7.69
C VAL A 194 -14.50 -7.07 -6.17
N MET A 195 -14.35 -5.95 -5.47
CA MET A 195 -14.35 -5.89 -4.01
C MET A 195 -15.68 -6.28 -3.36
N LEU A 196 -16.82 -6.23 -4.06
CA LEU A 196 -18.09 -6.74 -3.55
C LEU A 196 -18.10 -8.26 -3.38
N PHE A 197 -17.19 -8.97 -4.04
CA PHE A 197 -17.00 -10.42 -3.91
C PHE A 197 -16.09 -10.79 -2.71
N ALA A 198 -15.37 -9.82 -2.15
CA ALA A 198 -14.46 -10.05 -1.03
C ALA A 198 -15.12 -10.65 0.22
N PRO A 199 -16.33 -10.25 0.67
CA PRO A 199 -16.98 -10.85 1.84
C PRO A 199 -17.17 -12.37 1.71
N LEU A 200 -17.64 -12.81 0.53
CA LEU A 200 -17.83 -14.23 0.22
C LEU A 200 -16.50 -14.97 0.18
N THR A 201 -15.47 -14.31 -0.36
CA THR A 201 -14.14 -14.89 -0.44
C THR A 201 -13.49 -15.04 0.93
N VAL A 202 -13.62 -14.04 1.80
CA VAL A 202 -13.11 -14.10 3.18
C VAL A 202 -13.83 -15.19 3.97
N PHE A 203 -15.15 -15.32 3.80
CA PHE A 203 -15.91 -16.44 4.36
C PHE A 203 -15.34 -17.77 3.90
N ALA A 204 -15.18 -17.97 2.59
CA ALA A 204 -14.68 -19.20 1.98
C ALA A 204 -13.27 -19.54 2.44
N ALA A 205 -12.36 -18.56 2.42
CA ALA A 205 -10.98 -18.73 2.82
C ALA A 205 -10.86 -19.15 4.29
N ILE A 206 -11.57 -18.47 5.20
CA ILE A 206 -11.45 -18.71 6.64
C ILE A 206 -12.17 -19.99 7.05
N SER A 207 -13.34 -20.25 6.48
CA SER A 207 -14.05 -21.51 6.73
C SER A 207 -13.26 -22.71 6.25
N GLY A 208 -12.72 -22.69 5.03
CA GLY A 208 -11.89 -23.78 4.50
C GLY A 208 -10.62 -24.00 5.31
N LEU A 209 -9.91 -22.92 5.68
CA LEU A 209 -8.68 -22.99 6.46
C LEU A 209 -8.90 -23.58 7.86
N ILE A 210 -9.95 -23.13 8.57
CA ILE A 210 -10.28 -23.66 9.90
C ILE A 210 -10.88 -25.06 9.80
N ALA A 211 -11.68 -25.36 8.78
CA ALA A 211 -12.20 -26.71 8.56
C ALA A 211 -11.07 -27.74 8.46
N GLU A 212 -10.04 -27.45 7.66
CA GLU A 212 -8.92 -28.37 7.45
C GLU A 212 -7.92 -28.40 8.62
N ARG A 213 -7.58 -27.24 9.19
CA ARG A 213 -6.44 -27.11 10.12
C ARG A 213 -6.83 -26.74 11.55
N GLY A 214 -8.12 -26.54 11.82
CA GLY A 214 -8.66 -26.16 13.11
C GLY A 214 -8.34 -24.72 13.52
N LEU A 215 -8.73 -24.38 14.75
CA LEU A 215 -8.55 -23.03 15.32
C LEU A 215 -7.09 -22.66 15.57
N GLY A 216 -6.17 -23.63 15.60
CA GLY A 216 -4.73 -23.37 15.81
C GLY A 216 -4.15 -22.38 14.80
N VAL A 217 -4.65 -22.38 13.56
CA VAL A 217 -4.21 -21.42 12.53
C VAL A 217 -4.59 -19.97 12.86
N MET A 218 -5.62 -19.75 13.69
CA MET A 218 -6.00 -18.40 14.13
C MET A 218 -5.00 -17.81 15.12
N VAL A 219 -4.25 -18.65 15.84
CA VAL A 219 -3.13 -18.18 16.66
C VAL A 219 -2.05 -17.63 15.75
N SER A 220 -1.64 -18.36 14.71
CA SER A 220 -0.62 -17.90 13.77
C SER A 220 -1.04 -16.63 13.03
N ALA A 221 -2.30 -16.54 12.61
CA ALA A 221 -2.85 -15.32 11.99
C ALA A 221 -2.89 -14.13 12.98
N GLY A 222 -3.19 -14.40 14.26
CA GLY A 222 -3.14 -13.40 15.34
C GLY A 222 -1.73 -12.91 15.63
N ILE A 223 -0.75 -13.81 15.69
CA ILE A 223 0.68 -13.49 15.83
C ILE A 223 1.14 -12.64 14.66
N PHE A 224 0.90 -13.08 13.43
CA PHE A 224 1.21 -12.32 12.22
C PHE A 224 0.62 -10.90 12.25
N MET A 225 -0.66 -10.77 12.62
CA MET A 225 -1.31 -9.47 12.75
C MET A 225 -0.66 -8.62 13.84
N GLY A 226 -0.38 -9.18 15.02
CA GLY A 226 0.26 -8.48 16.12
C GLY A 226 1.66 -7.96 15.76
N GLU A 227 2.48 -8.80 15.15
CA GLU A 227 3.82 -8.44 14.69
C GLU A 227 3.81 -7.40 13.56
N PHE A 228 2.82 -7.47 12.67
CA PHE A 228 2.65 -6.44 11.65
C PHE A 228 2.25 -5.10 12.27
N TYR A 229 1.34 -5.08 13.25
CA TYR A 229 1.00 -3.86 13.98
C TYR A 229 2.17 -3.31 14.81
N LEU A 230 3.02 -4.19 15.35
CA LEU A 230 4.29 -3.80 15.96
C LEU A 230 5.21 -3.14 14.92
N THR A 231 5.35 -3.73 13.74
CA THR A 231 6.13 -3.17 12.62
C THR A 231 5.64 -1.76 12.25
N LEU A 232 4.32 -1.57 12.11
CA LEU A 232 3.74 -0.25 11.83
C LEU A 232 3.99 0.74 12.97
N SER A 233 3.92 0.29 14.22
CA SER A 233 4.17 1.13 15.40
C SER A 233 5.64 1.57 15.45
N MET A 234 6.58 0.66 15.18
CA MET A 234 8.01 0.97 15.03
C MET A 234 8.24 1.96 13.89
N LEU A 235 7.58 1.76 12.75
CA LEU A 235 7.66 2.64 11.61
C LEU A 235 7.19 4.06 11.95
N TRP A 236 6.06 4.20 12.66
CA TRP A 236 5.58 5.49 13.15
C TRP A 236 6.60 6.15 14.08
N ALA A 237 7.16 5.40 15.04
CA ALA A 237 8.16 5.92 15.96
C ALA A 237 9.39 6.45 15.20
N ILE A 238 9.88 5.71 14.20
CA ILE A 238 11.02 6.13 13.37
C ILE A 238 10.66 7.36 12.54
N LEU A 239 9.52 7.37 11.84
CA LEU A 239 9.11 8.50 11.00
C LEU A 239 8.87 9.77 11.82
N ILE A 240 8.21 9.67 12.97
CA ILE A 240 7.99 10.78 13.90
C ILE A 240 9.33 11.26 14.47
N GLY A 241 10.22 10.34 14.85
CA GLY A 241 11.56 10.66 15.35
C GLY A 241 12.40 11.41 14.32
N LEU A 242 12.48 10.91 13.08
CA LEU A 242 13.18 11.57 11.98
C LEU A 242 12.57 12.94 11.67
N SER A 243 11.24 13.05 11.67
CA SER A 243 10.54 14.32 11.48
C SER A 243 10.88 15.30 12.60
N ALA A 244 10.90 14.86 13.86
CA ALA A 244 11.25 15.69 15.01
C ALA A 244 12.72 16.14 14.98
N LEU A 245 13.63 15.32 14.45
CA LEU A 245 15.03 15.72 14.24
C LEU A 245 15.18 16.81 13.17
N ILE A 246 14.42 16.72 12.07
CA ILE A 246 14.52 17.67 10.95
C ILE A 246 13.73 18.97 11.22
N VAL A 247 12.48 18.83 11.64
CA VAL A 247 11.52 19.93 11.81
C VAL A 247 11.52 20.50 13.23
N GLY A 248 11.80 19.66 14.23
CA GLY A 248 11.85 20.04 15.64
C GLY A 248 10.71 19.47 16.51
N PRO A 249 10.72 19.76 17.81
CA PRO A 249 9.74 19.26 18.78
C PRO A 249 8.26 19.51 18.43
N CYS A 250 7.96 20.54 17.64
CA CYS A 250 6.61 20.84 17.18
C CYS A 250 5.94 19.73 16.37
N ILE A 251 6.70 18.74 15.87
CA ILE A 251 6.15 17.52 15.26
C ILE A 251 5.21 16.76 16.20
N SER A 252 5.39 16.85 17.51
CA SER A 252 4.42 16.27 18.46
C SER A 252 3.02 16.89 18.31
N ARG A 253 2.96 18.21 18.07
CA ARG A 253 1.69 18.92 17.78
C ARG A 253 1.09 18.46 16.46
N LEU A 254 1.89 18.36 15.40
CA LEU A 254 1.44 17.84 14.11
C LEU A 254 0.89 16.41 14.24
N THR A 255 1.62 15.53 14.93
CA THR A 255 1.22 14.14 15.18
C THR A 255 -0.16 14.06 15.83
N ARG A 256 -0.41 14.88 16.87
CA ARG A 256 -1.74 14.96 17.53
C ARG A 256 -2.83 15.47 16.60
N MET A 257 -2.52 16.44 15.74
CA MET A 257 -3.48 17.01 14.78
C MET A 257 -3.85 16.01 13.67
N ILE A 258 -2.88 15.24 13.19
CA ILE A 258 -3.05 14.25 12.10
C ILE A 258 -3.64 12.93 12.61
N PHE A 259 -3.59 12.67 13.92
CA PHE A 259 -4.19 11.48 14.51
C PHE A 259 -5.68 11.32 14.15
N GLU A 260 -6.44 12.42 14.10
CA GLU A 260 -7.85 12.41 13.70
C GLU A 260 -8.04 11.97 12.23
N PRO A 261 -7.41 12.59 11.22
CA PRO A 261 -7.38 12.07 9.85
C PRO A 261 -6.86 10.63 9.73
N ALA A 262 -5.81 10.25 10.47
CA ALA A 262 -5.26 8.91 10.45
C ALA A 262 -6.27 7.88 11.00
N LEU A 263 -7.03 8.23 12.04
CA LEU A 263 -8.11 7.40 12.57
C LEU A 263 -9.28 7.26 11.59
N LEU A 264 -9.59 8.31 10.84
CA LEU A 264 -10.56 8.21 9.74
C LEU A 264 -10.07 7.23 8.68
N ALA A 265 -8.80 7.30 8.26
CA ALA A 265 -8.22 6.34 7.33
C ALA A 265 -8.15 4.93 7.89
N PHE A 266 -7.89 4.78 9.19
CA PHE A 266 -7.92 3.49 9.89
C PHE A 266 -9.31 2.85 9.79
N THR A 267 -10.35 3.61 10.16
CA THR A 267 -11.73 3.09 10.21
C THR A 267 -12.36 2.87 8.84
N THR A 268 -11.91 3.61 7.83
CA THR A 268 -12.43 3.50 6.45
C THR A 268 -11.57 2.61 5.55
N SER A 269 -10.35 2.26 5.99
CA SER A 269 -9.33 1.60 5.17
C SER A 269 -9.06 2.34 3.86
N SER A 270 -9.12 3.68 3.87
CA SER A 270 -8.82 4.53 2.73
C SER A 270 -8.03 5.74 3.19
N SER A 271 -6.85 5.92 2.60
CA SER A 271 -6.03 7.10 2.87
C SER A 271 -6.68 8.34 2.24
N GLU A 272 -7.26 8.18 1.05
CA GLU A 272 -7.95 9.19 0.23
C GLU A 272 -9.11 9.83 0.98
N ALA A 273 -9.88 9.05 1.73
CA ALA A 273 -10.96 9.56 2.57
C ALA A 273 -10.47 10.58 3.62
N ALA A 274 -9.23 10.44 4.08
CA ALA A 274 -8.61 11.34 5.04
C ALA A 274 -7.87 12.53 4.39
N PHE A 275 -7.79 12.61 3.07
CA PHE A 275 -7.05 13.66 2.36
C PHE A 275 -7.51 15.08 2.72
N PRO A 276 -8.82 15.44 2.68
CA PRO A 276 -9.26 16.81 2.97
C PRO A 276 -8.95 17.22 4.42
N GLY A 277 -9.14 16.28 5.37
CA GLY A 277 -8.80 16.49 6.78
C GLY A 277 -7.30 16.68 6.98
N THR A 278 -6.47 15.88 6.30
CA THR A 278 -5.01 15.96 6.36
C THR A 278 -4.50 17.31 5.84
N LEU A 279 -5.01 17.76 4.69
CA LEU A 279 -4.67 19.05 4.10
C LEU A 279 -5.01 20.21 5.07
N ASN A 280 -6.24 20.23 5.61
CA ASN A 280 -6.67 21.26 6.55
C ASN A 280 -5.79 21.33 7.82
N LYS A 281 -5.41 20.16 8.37
CA LYS A 281 -4.57 20.10 9.57
C LYS A 281 -3.12 20.54 9.28
N LEU A 282 -2.59 20.27 8.09
CA LEU A 282 -1.26 20.75 7.68
C LEU A 282 -1.23 22.27 7.51
N GLU A 283 -2.26 22.85 6.89
CA GLU A 283 -2.39 24.31 6.77
C GLU A 283 -2.47 24.98 8.14
N LYS A 284 -3.31 24.44 9.04
CA LYS A 284 -3.40 24.91 10.44
C LYS A 284 -2.10 24.72 11.22
N PHE A 285 -1.31 23.70 10.88
CA PHE A 285 0.00 23.50 11.49
C PHE A 285 1.00 24.57 11.04
N GLY A 286 0.83 25.11 9.83
CA GLY A 286 1.64 26.20 9.26
C GLY A 286 2.32 25.84 7.94
N VAL A 287 2.01 24.70 7.33
CA VAL A 287 2.50 24.33 5.99
C VAL A 287 1.74 25.16 4.96
N SER A 288 2.44 25.81 4.02
CA SER A 288 1.73 26.60 3.00
C SER A 288 0.81 25.73 2.14
N PRO A 289 -0.36 26.26 1.72
CA PRO A 289 -1.29 25.55 0.84
C PRO A 289 -0.63 25.07 -0.46
N LYS A 290 0.34 25.84 -0.98
CA LYS A 290 1.12 25.50 -2.17
C LYS A 290 1.93 24.21 -1.98
N ILE A 291 2.60 24.04 -0.84
CA ILE A 291 3.39 22.84 -0.57
C ILE A 291 2.47 21.67 -0.21
N ALA A 292 1.47 21.87 0.65
CA ALA A 292 0.57 20.80 1.06
C ALA A 292 -0.24 20.23 -0.13
N SER A 293 -0.78 21.10 -0.98
CA SER A 293 -1.55 20.71 -2.17
C SER A 293 -0.69 20.07 -3.27
N PHE A 294 0.63 20.22 -3.20
CA PHE A 294 1.56 19.58 -4.13
C PHE A 294 2.09 18.24 -3.59
N VAL A 295 2.53 18.21 -2.33
CA VAL A 295 3.17 17.05 -1.73
C VAL A 295 2.17 15.92 -1.44
N LEU A 296 0.97 16.25 -0.95
CA LEU A 296 0.00 15.22 -0.57
C LEU A 296 -0.46 14.38 -1.78
N PRO A 297 -0.88 14.96 -2.93
CA PRO A 297 -1.27 14.13 -4.08
C PRO A 297 -0.15 13.21 -4.58
N ILE A 298 1.10 13.69 -4.57
CA ILE A 298 2.26 12.85 -4.91
C ILE A 298 2.45 11.74 -3.89
N GLY A 299 2.32 12.04 -2.59
CA GLY A 299 2.53 11.07 -1.53
C GLY A 299 1.48 9.95 -1.52
N TYR A 300 0.23 10.28 -1.85
CA TYR A 300 -0.84 9.29 -1.95
C TYR A 300 -0.65 8.32 -3.11
N SER A 301 0.22 8.65 -4.06
CA SER A 301 0.59 7.78 -5.16
C SER A 301 1.93 7.06 -4.94
N PHE A 302 2.95 7.78 -4.47
CA PHE A 302 4.33 7.31 -4.44
C PHE A 302 4.85 6.95 -3.04
N ASN A 303 4.15 7.37 -1.98
CA ASN A 303 4.56 7.23 -0.57
C ASN A 303 3.55 6.40 0.24
N LEU A 304 3.23 5.21 -0.26
CA LEU A 304 2.33 4.25 0.40
C LEU A 304 3.09 3.42 1.45
N VAL A 305 3.75 4.11 2.38
CA VAL A 305 4.71 3.56 3.34
C VAL A 305 4.16 2.39 4.15
N GLY A 306 2.96 2.48 4.73
CA GLY A 306 2.35 1.37 5.46
C GLY A 306 2.08 0.16 4.57
N SER A 307 1.63 0.40 3.34
CA SER A 307 1.40 -0.66 2.36
C SER A 307 2.71 -1.33 1.93
N MET A 308 3.80 -0.58 1.87
CA MET A 308 5.11 -1.10 1.49
C MET A 308 5.73 -2.00 2.56
N ALA A 309 5.64 -1.61 3.84
CA ALA A 309 6.00 -2.49 4.95
C ALA A 309 5.22 -3.81 4.87
N TYR A 310 3.90 -3.71 4.64
CA TYR A 310 3.06 -4.90 4.49
C TYR A 310 3.49 -5.81 3.35
N CYS A 311 3.71 -5.28 2.15
CA CYS A 311 4.07 -6.14 1.02
C CYS A 311 5.34 -6.95 1.31
N SER A 312 6.37 -6.33 1.89
CA SER A 312 7.60 -7.05 2.26
C SER A 312 7.38 -8.07 3.37
N PHE A 313 6.68 -7.69 4.42
CA PHE A 313 6.38 -8.53 5.58
C PHE A 313 5.53 -9.75 5.16
N ALA A 314 4.47 -9.50 4.39
CA ALA A 314 3.52 -10.50 3.94
C ALA A 314 4.12 -11.49 2.93
N THR A 315 4.93 -11.01 1.97
CA THR A 315 5.54 -11.91 0.98
C THR A 315 6.51 -12.89 1.64
N VAL A 316 7.35 -12.42 2.58
CA VAL A 316 8.27 -13.31 3.29
C VAL A 316 7.54 -14.22 4.28
N PHE A 317 6.48 -13.73 4.93
CA PHE A 317 5.61 -14.60 5.74
C PHE A 317 5.02 -15.75 4.92
N ILE A 318 4.53 -15.47 3.70
CA ILE A 318 4.01 -16.54 2.82
C ILE A 318 5.14 -17.49 2.40
N ALA A 319 6.34 -16.97 2.08
CA ALA A 319 7.48 -17.81 1.76
C ALA A 319 7.81 -18.77 2.92
N GLN A 320 7.90 -18.25 4.15
CA GLN A 320 8.09 -19.04 5.37
C GLN A 320 6.98 -20.08 5.56
N ALA A 321 5.71 -19.66 5.40
CA ALA A 321 4.56 -20.55 5.56
C ALA A 321 4.54 -21.70 4.53
N CYS A 322 4.99 -21.43 3.31
CA CYS A 322 5.10 -22.42 2.24
C CYS A 322 6.43 -23.21 2.26
N ASN A 323 7.28 -23.01 3.26
CA ASN A 323 8.63 -23.60 3.35
C ASN A 323 9.54 -23.27 2.15
N VAL A 324 9.34 -22.10 1.53
CA VAL A 324 10.20 -21.59 0.46
C VAL A 324 11.32 -20.78 1.09
N HIS A 325 12.56 -21.27 0.97
CA HIS A 325 13.72 -20.55 1.47
C HIS A 325 14.16 -19.49 0.47
N LEU A 326 14.19 -18.22 0.92
CA LEU A 326 14.71 -17.10 0.16
C LEU A 326 16.09 -16.72 0.71
N SER A 327 17.10 -16.76 -0.15
CA SER A 327 18.42 -16.22 0.16
C SER A 327 18.37 -14.71 0.41
N MET A 328 19.39 -14.17 1.10
CA MET A 328 19.48 -12.72 1.31
C MET A 328 19.49 -11.93 -0.01
N GLY A 329 20.11 -12.48 -1.06
CA GLY A 329 20.12 -11.87 -2.39
C GLY A 329 18.71 -11.78 -2.99
N GLU A 330 17.94 -12.88 -2.96
CA GLU A 330 16.56 -12.91 -3.43
C GLU A 330 15.66 -11.97 -2.62
N GLN A 331 15.83 -11.91 -1.29
CA GLN A 331 15.09 -10.96 -0.46
C GLN A 331 15.39 -9.51 -0.84
N ILE A 332 16.65 -9.14 -1.08
CA ILE A 332 17.02 -7.79 -1.52
C ILE A 332 16.42 -7.47 -2.90
N THR A 333 16.50 -8.41 -3.85
CA THR A 333 15.87 -8.26 -5.16
C THR A 333 14.36 -8.07 -5.02
N MET A 334 13.72 -8.84 -4.14
CA MET A 334 12.30 -8.71 -3.83
C MET A 334 11.99 -7.33 -3.27
N LEU A 335 12.80 -6.78 -2.36
CA LEU A 335 12.61 -5.42 -1.85
C LEU A 335 12.64 -4.38 -2.97
N LEU A 336 13.59 -4.50 -3.91
CA LEU A 336 13.73 -3.57 -5.04
C LEU A 336 12.53 -3.66 -6.00
N ILE A 337 12.07 -4.89 -6.29
CA ILE A 337 10.88 -5.11 -7.10
C ILE A 337 9.66 -4.53 -6.39
N LEU A 338 9.44 -4.87 -5.13
CA LEU A 338 8.35 -4.33 -4.31
C LEU A 338 8.39 -2.81 -4.23
N MET A 339 9.58 -2.20 -4.12
CA MET A 339 9.74 -0.76 -4.11
C MET A 339 9.22 -0.12 -5.38
N LEU A 340 9.46 -0.74 -6.53
CA LEU A 340 9.08 -0.23 -7.84
C LEU A 340 7.60 -0.51 -8.13
N THR A 341 7.13 -1.73 -7.88
CA THR A 341 5.74 -2.14 -8.10
C THR A 341 4.76 -1.45 -7.17
N SER A 342 5.18 -1.06 -5.95
CA SER A 342 4.33 -0.35 -5.00
C SER A 342 3.83 1.00 -5.50
N LYS A 343 4.47 1.61 -6.51
CA LYS A 343 4.10 2.93 -7.02
C LYS A 343 2.87 2.87 -7.92
N GLY A 344 2.55 1.68 -8.44
CA GLY A 344 1.30 1.40 -9.15
C GLY A 344 0.12 1.10 -8.22
N MET A 345 0.28 1.15 -6.90
CA MET A 345 -0.81 0.89 -5.94
C MET A 345 -1.71 2.12 -5.69
N ALA A 346 -1.32 3.28 -6.19
CA ALA A 346 -1.98 4.58 -5.98
C ALA A 346 -3.49 4.53 -6.24
N GLY A 347 -4.30 4.87 -5.23
CA GLY A 347 -5.75 5.01 -5.37
C GLY A 347 -6.53 3.71 -5.49
N VAL A 348 -5.86 2.55 -5.43
CA VAL A 348 -6.48 1.23 -5.64
C VAL A 348 -6.80 0.58 -4.30
N PRO A 349 -8.08 0.33 -3.97
CA PRO A 349 -8.44 -0.38 -2.75
C PRO A 349 -7.77 -1.76 -2.73
N ARG A 350 -7.04 -2.06 -1.64
CA ARG A 350 -6.36 -3.34 -1.40
C ARG A 350 -5.38 -3.77 -2.50
N ALA A 351 -4.75 -2.79 -3.15
CA ALA A 351 -3.68 -2.99 -4.13
C ALA A 351 -2.52 -3.85 -3.61
N SER A 352 -2.31 -3.89 -2.29
CA SER A 352 -1.25 -4.68 -1.67
C SER A 352 -1.37 -6.17 -1.97
N MET A 353 -2.57 -6.74 -1.92
CA MET A 353 -2.81 -8.16 -2.27
C MET A 353 -2.40 -8.46 -3.71
N VAL A 354 -2.67 -7.50 -4.58
CA VAL A 354 -2.36 -7.55 -6.00
C VAL A 354 -0.86 -7.58 -6.24
N VAL A 355 -0.13 -6.68 -5.59
CA VAL A 355 1.32 -6.58 -5.68
C VAL A 355 1.99 -7.80 -5.05
N ILE A 356 1.49 -8.29 -3.91
CA ILE A 356 2.00 -9.51 -3.28
C ILE A 356 1.83 -10.68 -4.23
N ALA A 357 0.63 -10.89 -4.78
CA ALA A 357 0.35 -12.00 -5.70
C ALA A 357 1.36 -12.08 -6.86
N ALA A 358 1.62 -10.94 -7.51
CA ALA A 358 2.60 -10.88 -8.59
C ALA A 358 4.04 -11.12 -8.11
N THR A 359 4.38 -10.61 -6.92
CA THR A 359 5.70 -10.84 -6.34
C THR A 359 5.91 -12.31 -6.00
N LEU A 360 4.90 -13.00 -5.46
CA LEU A 360 4.99 -14.43 -5.14
C LEU A 360 5.35 -15.25 -6.40
N ASN A 361 4.68 -14.97 -7.52
CA ASN A 361 4.92 -15.64 -8.79
C ASN A 361 6.39 -15.50 -9.25
N GLN A 362 6.94 -14.29 -9.17
CA GLN A 362 8.31 -13.99 -9.59
C GLN A 362 9.39 -14.75 -8.80
N PHE A 363 9.09 -15.11 -7.54
CA PHE A 363 10.03 -15.79 -6.63
C PHE A 363 9.67 -17.27 -6.43
N ASN A 364 8.88 -17.87 -7.34
CA ASN A 364 8.43 -19.27 -7.25
C ASN A 364 7.69 -19.60 -5.94
N ILE A 365 7.08 -18.61 -5.31
CA ILE A 365 6.28 -18.80 -4.11
C ILE A 365 4.84 -19.10 -4.55
N PRO A 366 4.20 -20.17 -4.05
CA PRO A 366 2.83 -20.50 -4.42
C PRO A 366 1.84 -19.38 -4.08
N GLU A 367 1.17 -18.82 -5.09
CA GLU A 367 0.17 -17.76 -4.90
C GLU A 367 -1.01 -18.20 -4.02
N ALA A 368 -1.27 -19.52 -3.94
CA ALA A 368 -2.26 -20.10 -3.04
C ALA A 368 -2.04 -19.67 -1.58
N GLY A 369 -0.80 -19.36 -1.18
CA GLY A 369 -0.47 -18.86 0.16
C GLY A 369 -1.10 -17.50 0.50
N LEU A 370 -1.60 -16.74 -0.49
CA LEU A 370 -2.39 -15.53 -0.25
C LEU A 370 -3.62 -15.78 0.62
N ILE A 371 -4.17 -17.00 0.60
CA ILE A 371 -5.33 -17.39 1.40
C ILE A 371 -5.09 -17.16 2.90
N LEU A 372 -3.85 -17.32 3.36
CA LEU A 372 -3.45 -17.13 4.76
C LEU A 372 -3.64 -15.68 5.21
N LEU A 373 -3.56 -14.73 4.28
CA LEU A 373 -3.71 -13.31 4.56
C LEU A 373 -5.15 -12.83 4.43
N MET A 374 -6.01 -13.52 3.67
CA MET A 374 -7.33 -12.98 3.31
C MET A 374 -8.24 -12.70 4.50
N GLY A 375 -8.15 -13.51 5.55
CA GLY A 375 -8.95 -13.29 6.77
C GLY A 375 -8.52 -12.09 7.59
N VAL A 376 -7.22 -11.78 7.58
CA VAL A 376 -6.63 -10.73 8.43
C VAL A 376 -6.42 -9.43 7.68
N ASP A 377 -6.22 -9.46 6.35
CA ASP A 377 -5.95 -8.30 5.50
C ASP A 377 -6.90 -7.13 5.71
N PRO A 378 -8.22 -7.31 5.90
CA PRO A 378 -9.10 -6.18 6.20
C PRO A 378 -8.66 -5.38 7.43
N PHE A 379 -8.16 -6.04 8.48
CA PHE A 379 -7.66 -5.37 9.67
C PHE A 379 -6.28 -4.75 9.44
N LEU A 380 -5.43 -5.41 8.66
CA LEU A 380 -4.10 -4.87 8.33
C LEU A 380 -4.23 -3.62 7.46
N ASP A 381 -5.22 -3.60 6.56
CA ASP A 381 -5.54 -2.46 5.69
C ASP A 381 -5.86 -1.17 6.43
N MET A 382 -6.52 -1.30 7.59
CA MET A 382 -6.77 -0.20 8.50
C MET A 382 -5.46 0.44 8.95
N GLY A 383 -4.53 -0.36 9.47
CA GLY A 383 -3.21 0.10 9.91
C GLY A 383 -2.37 0.68 8.77
N ARG A 384 -2.36 0.04 7.60
CA ARG A 384 -1.66 0.53 6.39
C ARG A 384 -2.15 1.92 5.99
N SER A 385 -3.46 2.10 5.90
CA SER A 385 -4.09 3.36 5.49
C SER A 385 -3.79 4.49 6.46
N ALA A 386 -3.91 4.25 7.77
CA ALA A 386 -3.55 5.23 8.79
C ALA A 386 -2.06 5.64 8.70
N THR A 387 -1.18 4.66 8.47
CA THR A 387 0.27 4.89 8.33
C THR A 387 0.60 5.71 7.10
N ASN A 388 -0.07 5.47 5.96
CA ASN A 388 0.11 6.26 4.75
C ASN A 388 -0.24 7.73 5.00
N VAL A 389 -1.38 8.01 5.64
CA VAL A 389 -1.79 9.37 6.03
C VAL A 389 -0.75 10.05 6.92
N MET A 390 -0.32 9.37 7.99
CA MET A 390 0.72 9.89 8.89
C MET A 390 2.02 10.21 8.15
N SER A 391 2.51 9.26 7.34
CA SER A 391 3.76 9.42 6.60
C SER A 391 3.71 10.56 5.59
N ASN A 392 2.57 10.75 4.90
CA ASN A 392 2.36 11.83 3.94
C ASN A 392 2.32 13.20 4.62
N ALA A 393 1.66 13.30 5.77
CA ALA A 393 1.64 14.54 6.55
C ALA A 393 3.02 14.92 7.09
N MET A 394 3.76 13.94 7.63
CA MET A 394 5.14 14.15 8.08
C MET A 394 6.06 14.54 6.91
N GLY A 395 5.89 13.89 5.76
CA GLY A 395 6.62 14.22 4.54
C GLY A 395 6.37 15.65 4.06
N ALA A 396 5.12 16.10 4.06
CA ALA A 396 4.77 17.49 3.73
C ALA A 396 5.43 18.49 4.68
N ALA A 397 5.45 18.22 5.99
CA ALA A 397 6.12 19.09 6.96
C ALA A 397 7.64 19.13 6.78
N ILE A 398 8.29 18.00 6.49
CA ILE A 398 9.74 17.94 6.19
C ILE A 398 10.07 18.74 4.93
N VAL A 399 9.33 18.53 3.83
CA VAL A 399 9.55 19.25 2.58
C VAL A 399 9.34 20.75 2.77
N SER A 400 8.27 21.14 3.44
CA SER A 400 7.98 22.54 3.78
C SER A 400 9.11 23.17 4.62
N ARG A 401 9.64 22.43 5.59
CA ARG A 401 10.81 22.86 6.37
C ARG A 401 12.05 23.07 5.49
N TRP A 402 12.30 22.18 4.54
CA TRP A 402 13.41 22.34 3.59
C TRP A 402 13.20 23.49 2.59
N GLU A 403 11.97 23.96 2.41
CA GLU A 403 11.67 25.18 1.64
C GLU A 403 11.78 26.46 2.49
N GLY A 404 12.14 26.34 3.77
CA GLY A 404 12.42 27.47 4.65
C GLY A 404 11.25 27.89 5.53
N GLU A 405 10.12 27.18 5.50
CA GLU A 405 8.96 27.50 6.35
C GLU A 405 9.24 27.18 7.83
N HIS A 406 8.56 27.91 8.71
CA HIS A 406 8.66 27.75 10.15
C HIS A 406 7.27 27.76 10.79
N PHE A 407 6.98 26.76 11.61
CA PHE A 407 5.62 26.49 12.09
C PHE A 407 5.34 27.04 13.50
N GLY A 408 6.02 28.13 13.86
CA GLY A 408 5.89 28.77 15.16
C GLY A 408 6.61 28.05 16.31
N ALA A 409 6.14 28.27 17.54
CA ALA A 409 6.85 27.87 18.76
C ALA A 409 7.17 26.37 18.85
N GLY A 410 8.39 26.05 19.26
CA GLY A 410 8.88 24.67 19.41
C GLY A 410 9.34 24.00 18.12
N CYS A 411 9.30 24.68 16.97
CA CYS A 411 9.96 24.20 15.75
C CYS A 411 11.42 24.63 15.72
N ARG A 412 12.27 23.81 15.09
CA ARG A 412 13.65 24.20 14.81
C ARG A 412 13.63 25.24 13.70
N GLY A 413 14.51 26.24 13.78
CA GLY A 413 14.67 27.27 12.76
C GLY A 413 14.51 28.70 13.26
N VAL A 414 14.69 29.64 12.34
CA VAL A 414 14.39 31.06 12.57
C VAL A 414 12.94 31.29 12.17
N ALA A 415 12.13 31.82 13.08
CA ALA A 415 10.77 32.23 12.75
C ALA A 415 10.84 33.37 11.71
N PRO A 416 9.99 33.37 10.66
CA PRO A 416 9.92 34.50 9.75
C PRO A 416 9.66 35.76 10.57
N ILE A 417 10.46 36.80 10.31
CA ILE A 417 10.28 38.10 10.94
C ILE A 417 8.88 38.55 10.56
N ASN A 418 7.99 38.72 11.55
CA ASN A 418 6.67 39.27 11.34
C ASN A 418 6.82 40.66 10.71
N THR A 419 6.69 40.78 9.39
CA THR A 419 6.52 42.09 8.76
C THR A 419 5.12 42.60 9.09
N PRO A 420 4.95 43.93 9.33
CA PRO A 420 3.71 44.51 9.83
C PRO A 420 2.45 44.22 8.99
N GLU A 421 2.58 43.84 7.73
CA GLU A 421 1.44 43.55 6.83
C GLU A 421 0.57 42.37 7.27
N GLN A 422 1.08 41.41 8.04
CA GLN A 422 0.26 40.28 8.53
C GLN A 422 -0.64 40.60 9.73
N LYS A 423 -0.53 41.81 10.33
CA LYS A 423 -1.44 42.25 11.40
C LYS A 423 -2.74 42.85 10.87
N GLY A 424 -2.80 43.31 9.61
CA GLY A 424 -3.95 44.02 9.07
C GLY A 424 -5.18 43.14 8.81
N SER A 425 -4.98 41.87 8.41
CA SER A 425 -6.11 41.00 8.02
C SER A 425 -6.82 40.33 9.21
N ALA A 426 -6.28 40.44 10.43
CA ALA A 426 -6.89 39.86 11.63
C ALA A 426 -7.78 40.85 12.39
N SER A 427 -7.59 42.17 12.22
CA SER A 427 -8.40 43.19 12.89
C SER A 427 -9.64 43.62 12.09
N GLU A 428 -9.62 43.53 10.75
CA GLU A 428 -10.79 43.91 9.94
C GLU A 428 -11.97 42.93 10.08
N ASN A 429 -11.70 41.65 10.39
CA ASN A 429 -12.77 40.67 10.59
C ASN A 429 -13.46 40.77 11.97
N SER A 430 -12.94 41.57 12.90
CA SER A 430 -13.58 41.81 14.20
C SER A 430 -14.52 43.03 14.22
N GLU A 431 -14.37 43.99 13.31
CA GLU A 431 -15.24 45.18 13.25
C GLU A 431 -16.52 44.95 12.44
N VAL A 432 -16.52 44.03 11.47
CA VAL A 432 -17.72 43.72 10.65
C VAL A 432 -18.73 42.83 11.39
N ALA A 433 -18.37 42.28 12.56
CA ALA A 433 -19.25 41.43 13.36
C ALA A 433 -20.08 42.20 14.43
N MET A 434 -19.98 43.54 14.49
CA MET A 434 -20.71 44.38 15.46
C MET A 434 -21.47 45.56 14.84
N SER A 435 -21.84 45.50 13.57
CA SER A 435 -22.74 46.47 12.92
C SER A 435 -24.01 45.84 12.40
#